data_AF-A0A7W7EG94-F1
#
_entry.id   AF-A0A7W7EG94-F1
#
_cell.length_a   1.000
_cell.length_b   1.000
_cell.length_c   1.000
_cell.angle_alpha   90.00
_cell.angle_beta   90.00
_cell.angle_gamma   90.00
#
_symmetry.space_group_name_H-M   'P 1'
#
loop_
_entity.id
_entity.type
_entity.pdbx_description
1 polymer ?
#
loop_
_entity_poly.entity_id
_entity_poly.type
_entity_poly.pdbx_seq_one_letter_code
_entity_poly.pdbx_strand_id
1 'polypeptide(L)'
;MKSKVSGLIALAAAVIAASAVPSRAEDLKFQLTNGTNSVLTRFYSSPTGVNSWEEDVFGEKVLNPGETVNITIADGRTVCKYDMRFEFDENSDLDTTEDTQDLCELGSYTIHE
;
A
#
# COMPACT_ATOMS: atom_id res chain seq x y z
N MET A 1 57.02 -47.75 3.87
CA MET A 1 55.92 -47.75 4.87
C MET A 1 56.04 -46.49 5.73
N LYS A 2 54.92 -45.76 5.90
CA LYS A 2 54.65 -44.65 6.87
C LYS A 2 55.24 -43.28 6.44
N SER A 3 54.52 -42.34 5.80
CA SER A 3 53.33 -41.57 6.23
C SER A 3 53.62 -40.86 7.58
N LYS A 4 53.51 -39.53 7.75
CA LYS A 4 52.40 -38.62 7.39
C LYS A 4 52.91 -37.16 7.43
N VAL A 5 52.53 -36.36 6.43
CA VAL A 5 52.54 -34.90 6.54
C VAL A 5 51.26 -34.50 7.27
N SER A 6 51.38 -33.78 8.38
CA SER A 6 50.27 -33.25 9.19
C SER A 6 50.72 -31.88 9.69
N GLY A 7 50.07 -30.75 9.48
CA GLY A 7 48.89 -30.37 8.72
C GLY A 7 48.84 -28.85 8.93
N LEU A 8 48.83 -28.07 7.85
CA LEU A 8 48.78 -26.60 7.93
C LEU A 8 47.40 -26.19 8.43
N ILE A 9 47.34 -25.50 9.57
CA ILE A 9 46.15 -24.81 10.06
C ILE A 9 45.98 -23.58 9.18
N ALA A 10 45.04 -23.63 8.22
CA ALA A 10 44.58 -22.46 7.49
C ALA A 10 43.25 -22.01 8.08
N LEU A 11 43.29 -20.97 8.94
CA LEU A 11 42.09 -20.23 9.34
C LEU A 11 41.61 -19.42 8.14
N ALA A 12 40.65 -19.93 7.39
CA ALA A 12 39.95 -19.17 6.36
C ALA A 12 38.86 -18.31 7.03
N ALA A 13 39.17 -17.03 7.26
CA ALA A 13 38.17 -16.04 7.66
C ALA A 13 37.30 -15.70 6.44
N ALA A 14 36.14 -16.38 6.32
CA ALA A 14 35.14 -16.04 5.33
C ALA A 14 34.42 -14.74 5.78
N VAL A 15 34.83 -13.61 5.21
CA VAL A 15 34.09 -12.35 5.33
C VAL A 15 32.83 -12.48 4.47
N ILE A 16 31.70 -12.80 5.09
CA ILE A 16 30.39 -12.73 4.45
C ILE A 16 30.02 -11.25 4.38
N ALA A 17 30.31 -10.62 3.25
CA ALA A 17 29.78 -9.30 2.94
C ALA A 17 28.28 -9.43 2.66
N ALA A 18 27.44 -9.22 3.67
CA ALA A 18 26.01 -9.11 3.50
C ALA A 18 25.71 -7.81 2.72
N SER A 19 25.45 -7.93 1.42
CA SER A 19 24.89 -6.84 0.64
C SER A 19 23.46 -6.60 1.11
N ALA A 20 23.24 -5.57 1.93
CA ALA A 20 21.92 -5.06 2.21
C ALA A 20 21.34 -4.49 0.91
N VAL A 21 20.37 -5.19 0.31
CA VAL A 21 19.60 -4.66 -0.81
C VAL A 21 18.69 -3.56 -0.24
N PRO A 22 18.73 -2.34 -0.77
CA PRO A 22 17.81 -1.31 -0.32
C PRO A 22 16.38 -1.70 -0.71
N SER A 23 15.53 -1.98 0.27
CA SER A 23 14.08 -2.03 0.05
C SER A 23 13.61 -0.60 -0.27
N ARG A 24 13.14 -0.37 -1.50
CA ARG A 24 12.52 0.90 -1.87
C ARG A 24 11.02 0.76 -1.64
N ALA A 25 10.46 1.68 -0.85
CA ALA A 25 9.02 1.90 -0.84
C ALA A 25 8.64 2.50 -2.18
N GLU A 26 7.77 1.81 -2.91
CA GLU A 26 7.20 2.30 -4.16
C GLU A 26 5.89 3.03 -3.86
N ASP A 27 5.62 4.11 -4.59
CA ASP A 27 4.33 4.79 -4.52
C ASP A 27 3.24 3.85 -5.03
N LEU A 28 2.14 3.73 -4.28
CA LEU A 28 0.98 2.92 -4.68
C LEU A 28 0.06 3.77 -5.55
N LYS A 29 -0.23 3.31 -6.76
CA LYS A 29 -0.96 4.10 -7.78
C LYS A 29 -2.08 3.29 -8.39
N PHE A 30 -3.29 3.82 -8.32
CA PHE A 30 -4.48 3.21 -8.91
C PHE A 30 -5.48 4.28 -9.34
N GLN A 31 -6.40 3.91 -10.21
CA GLN A 31 -7.52 4.77 -10.59
C GLN A 31 -8.72 4.52 -9.67
N LEU A 32 -9.29 5.55 -9.08
CA LEU A 32 -10.52 5.49 -8.30
C LEU A 32 -11.66 6.10 -9.10
N THR A 33 -12.75 5.34 -9.29
CA THR A 33 -13.97 5.81 -9.94
C THR A 33 -15.13 5.82 -8.96
N ASN A 34 -15.82 6.95 -8.86
CA ASN A 34 -17.07 7.02 -8.13
C ASN A 34 -18.21 6.53 -9.05
N GLY A 35 -18.54 5.24 -8.97
CA GLY A 35 -19.63 4.64 -9.76
C GLY A 35 -21.01 4.80 -9.11
N THR A 36 -21.13 5.56 -8.01
CA THR A 36 -22.38 5.80 -7.29
C THR A 36 -23.11 7.04 -7.83
N ASN A 37 -24.26 7.36 -7.22
CA ASN A 37 -25.05 8.57 -7.50
C ASN A 37 -24.77 9.73 -6.52
N SER A 38 -23.87 9.56 -5.54
CA SER A 38 -23.55 10.57 -4.52
C SER A 38 -22.15 11.14 -4.69
N VAL A 39 -21.90 12.35 -4.21
CA VAL A 39 -20.56 12.93 -4.16
C VAL A 39 -19.75 12.20 -3.09
N LEU A 40 -18.58 11.66 -3.48
CA LEU A 40 -17.63 11.11 -2.53
C LEU A 40 -16.80 12.26 -1.96
N THR A 41 -16.97 12.53 -0.66
CA THR A 41 -16.40 13.70 -0.01
C THR A 41 -15.08 13.41 0.69
N ARG A 42 -14.86 12.17 1.14
CA ARG A 42 -13.63 11.77 1.83
C ARG A 42 -13.19 10.39 1.39
N PHE A 43 -11.88 10.21 1.27
CA PHE A 43 -11.28 8.91 1.01
C PHE A 43 -10.10 8.70 1.96
N TYR A 44 -10.19 7.65 2.78
CA TYR A 44 -9.13 7.26 3.69
C TYR A 44 -8.51 5.95 3.25
N SER A 45 -7.20 5.81 3.49
CA SER A 45 -6.49 4.54 3.33
C SER A 45 -5.51 4.33 4.47
N SER A 46 -5.45 3.12 5.01
CA SER A 46 -4.46 2.74 6.03
C SER A 46 -4.00 1.29 5.84
N PRO A 47 -2.73 0.95 6.14
CA PRO A 47 -2.32 -0.45 6.09
C PRO A 47 -3.18 -1.34 6.97
N THR A 48 -3.43 -2.56 6.52
CA THR A 48 -4.24 -3.51 7.29
C THR A 48 -3.67 -3.73 8.69
N GLY A 49 -4.54 -3.75 9.70
CA GLY A 49 -4.16 -3.95 11.10
C GLY A 49 -3.80 -2.66 11.85
N VAL A 50 -3.87 -1.50 11.20
CA VAL A 50 -3.89 -0.19 11.87
C VAL A 50 -5.32 0.08 12.31
N ASN A 51 -5.53 0.35 13.61
CA ASN A 51 -6.87 0.47 14.21
C ASN A 51 -7.48 1.88 14.11
N SER A 52 -6.85 2.78 13.37
CA SER A 52 -7.27 4.18 13.22
C SER A 52 -7.03 4.65 11.80
N TRP A 53 -8.02 5.30 11.21
CA TRP A 53 -7.88 5.92 9.89
C TRP A 53 -6.82 7.03 9.91
N GLU A 54 -6.03 7.07 8.83
CA GLU A 54 -4.99 8.08 8.63
C GLU A 54 -5.60 9.35 7.98
N GLU A 55 -4.79 10.16 7.30
CA GLU A 55 -5.26 11.39 6.67
C GLU A 55 -6.20 11.13 5.48
N ASP A 56 -7.09 12.08 5.23
CA ASP A 56 -7.95 12.10 4.04
C ASP A 56 -7.11 12.33 2.77
N VAL A 57 -7.13 11.37 1.87
CA VAL A 57 -6.38 11.36 0.61
C VAL A 57 -6.84 12.48 -0.32
N PHE A 58 -8.09 12.93 -0.23
CA PHE A 58 -8.62 13.99 -1.09
C PHE A 58 -8.29 15.41 -0.58
N GLY A 59 -8.03 15.56 0.73
CA GLY A 59 -7.87 16.88 1.35
C GLY A 59 -9.13 17.73 1.21
N GLU A 60 -9.06 18.83 0.44
CA GLU A 60 -10.19 19.74 0.19
C GLU A 60 -10.99 19.37 -1.08
N LYS A 61 -10.60 18.31 -1.78
CA LYS A 61 -11.23 17.88 -3.03
C LYS A 61 -12.34 16.87 -2.76
N VAL A 62 -13.20 16.69 -3.75
CA VAL A 62 -14.25 15.68 -3.77
C VAL A 62 -14.26 14.97 -5.12
N LEU A 63 -14.93 13.83 -5.22
CA LEU A 63 -15.09 13.08 -6.47
C LEU A 63 -16.59 12.94 -6.79
N ASN A 64 -17.05 13.61 -7.85
CA ASN A 64 -18.47 13.61 -8.23
C ASN A 64 -18.90 12.27 -8.84
N PRO A 65 -20.21 11.98 -8.89
CA PRO A 65 -20.76 10.81 -9.58
C PRO A 65 -20.21 10.64 -11.00
N GLY A 66 -19.72 9.44 -11.31
CA GLY A 66 -19.16 9.06 -12.60
C GLY A 66 -17.74 9.57 -12.87
N GLU A 67 -17.13 10.33 -11.98
CA GLU A 67 -15.76 10.82 -12.15
C GLU A 67 -14.71 9.76 -11.77
N THR A 68 -13.55 9.85 -12.44
CA THR A 68 -12.37 9.03 -12.17
C THR A 68 -11.18 9.93 -11.85
N VAL A 69 -10.41 9.55 -10.83
CA VAL A 69 -9.17 10.23 -10.43
C VAL A 69 -8.02 9.23 -10.29
N ASN A 70 -6.79 9.68 -10.54
CA ASN A 70 -5.59 8.91 -10.22
C ASN A 70 -5.21 9.17 -8.76
N ILE A 71 -5.14 8.10 -7.98
CA ILE A 71 -4.66 8.11 -6.61
C ILE A 71 -3.17 7.81 -6.58
N THR A 72 -2.45 8.46 -5.68
CA THR A 72 -1.07 8.11 -5.35
C THR A 72 -0.92 8.13 -3.84
N ILE A 73 -0.64 6.97 -3.24
CA ILE A 73 -0.28 6.85 -1.83
C ILE A 73 1.24 6.74 -1.76
N ALA A 74 1.89 7.81 -1.30
CA ALA A 74 3.34 7.95 -1.22
C ALA A 74 3.79 8.08 0.25
N ASP A 75 3.37 7.12 1.07
CA ASP A 75 3.57 7.14 2.53
C ASP A 75 4.92 6.55 2.98
N GLY A 76 5.75 6.12 2.03
CA GLY A 76 7.08 5.58 2.28
C GLY A 76 7.09 4.17 2.87
N ARG A 77 5.98 3.44 2.83
CA ARG A 77 5.88 2.06 3.33
C ARG A 77 6.07 1.04 2.21
N THR A 78 6.46 -0.18 2.58
CA THR A 78 6.66 -1.32 1.66
C THR A 78 5.53 -2.35 1.76
N VAL A 79 4.41 -2.00 2.37
CA VAL A 79 3.24 -2.87 2.51
C VAL A 79 2.28 -2.61 1.36
N CYS A 80 1.56 -3.64 0.93
CA CYS A 80 0.66 -3.56 -0.21
C CYS A 80 -0.82 -3.64 0.17
N LYS A 81 -1.15 -4.29 1.29
CA LYS A 81 -2.53 -4.46 1.73
C LYS A 81 -2.99 -3.26 2.57
N TYR A 82 -4.05 -2.61 2.10
CA TYR A 82 -4.66 -1.46 2.76
C TYR A 82 -6.15 -1.68 2.94
N ASP A 83 -6.63 -1.19 4.08
CA ASP A 83 -8.04 -0.89 4.29
C ASP A 83 -8.32 0.50 3.71
N MET A 84 -9.46 0.62 3.03
CA MET A 84 -9.96 1.81 2.37
C MET A 84 -11.32 2.16 2.95
N ARG A 85 -11.59 3.45 3.12
CA ARG A 85 -12.88 3.95 3.61
C ARG A 85 -13.33 5.14 2.76
N PHE A 86 -14.58 5.09 2.36
CA PHE A 86 -15.22 6.02 1.44
C PHE A 86 -16.41 6.66 2.14
N GLU A 87 -16.36 7.98 2.34
CA GLU A 87 -17.47 8.73 2.94
C GLU A 87 -18.12 9.64 1.89
N PHE A 88 -19.44 9.50 1.76
CA PHE A 88 -20.24 10.26 0.82
C PHE A 88 -20.79 11.55 1.45
N ASP A 89 -21.44 12.38 0.64
CA ASP A 89 -22.12 13.58 1.11
C ASP A 89 -23.12 13.25 2.23
N GLU A 90 -23.13 14.05 3.30
CA GLU A 90 -23.97 13.83 4.48
C GLU A 90 -25.48 13.88 4.18
N ASN A 91 -25.88 14.49 3.05
CA ASN A 91 -27.25 14.57 2.60
C ASN A 91 -27.64 13.41 1.67
N SER A 92 -26.71 12.50 1.36
CA SER A 92 -27.00 11.31 0.55
C SER A 92 -27.56 10.16 1.38
N ASP A 93 -28.20 9.21 0.69
CA ASP A 93 -28.74 7.99 1.26
C ASP A 93 -27.73 6.83 1.30
N LEU A 94 -26.47 7.08 0.93
CA LEU A 94 -25.40 6.09 0.94
C LEU A 94 -24.69 6.06 2.30
N ASP A 95 -24.51 4.85 2.82
CA ASP A 95 -23.68 4.62 4.01
C ASP A 95 -22.19 4.72 3.67
N THR A 96 -21.34 4.86 4.70
CA THR A 96 -19.88 4.74 4.52
C THR A 96 -19.52 3.34 4.05
N THR A 97 -18.74 3.25 2.97
CA THR A 97 -18.24 1.98 2.44
C THR A 97 -16.80 1.77 2.87
N GLU A 98 -16.47 0.54 3.29
CA GLU A 98 -15.10 0.14 3.60
C GLU A 98 -14.73 -1.12 2.82
N ASP A 99 -13.48 -1.25 2.40
CA ASP A 99 -12.98 -2.41 1.67
C ASP A 99 -11.47 -2.59 1.88
N THR A 100 -10.95 -3.79 1.65
CA THR A 100 -9.52 -4.11 1.76
C THR A 100 -8.98 -4.54 0.41
N GLN A 101 -7.94 -3.87 -0.08
CA GLN A 101 -7.33 -4.17 -1.38
C GLN A 101 -5.81 -4.31 -1.29
N ASP A 102 -5.24 -5.04 -2.26
CA ASP A 102 -3.80 -5.03 -2.51
C ASP A 102 -3.47 -3.91 -3.49
N LEU A 103 -2.98 -2.78 -2.98
CA LEU A 103 -2.73 -1.58 -3.77
C LEU A 103 -1.48 -1.68 -4.65
N CYS A 104 -0.62 -2.68 -4.45
CA CYS A 104 0.53 -2.92 -5.35
C CYS A 104 0.08 -3.56 -6.66
N GLU A 105 -1.01 -4.33 -6.62
CA GLU A 105 -1.60 -4.99 -7.80
C GLU A 105 -2.85 -4.25 -8.31
N LEU A 106 -3.44 -3.37 -7.51
CA LEU A 106 -4.63 -2.62 -7.87
C LEU A 106 -4.34 -1.60 -8.99
N GLY A 107 -4.87 -1.86 -10.18
CA GLY A 107 -4.84 -0.90 -11.28
C GLY A 107 -5.99 0.12 -11.21
N SER A 108 -7.18 -0.33 -10.83
CA SER A 108 -8.39 0.48 -10.75
C SER A 108 -9.40 -0.07 -9.76
N TYR A 109 -10.16 0.82 -9.13
CA TYR A 109 -11.23 0.52 -8.20
C TYR A 109 -12.46 1.39 -8.52
N THR A 110 -13.64 0.79 -8.50
CA THR A 110 -14.91 1.49 -8.73
C THR A 110 -15.85 1.20 -7.57
N ILE A 111 -16.42 2.27 -6.99
CA ILE A 111 -17.40 2.18 -5.91
C ILE A 111 -18.81 2.04 -6.52
N HIS A 112 -19.65 1.17 -5.95
CA HIS A 112 -20.89 0.70 -6.60
C HIS A 112 -22.16 0.72 -5.74
N GLU A 113 -22.16 1.33 -4.56
CA GLU A 113 -23.33 1.45 -3.68
C GLU A 113 -24.63 1.86 -4.42
#